data_AF-A0A1F3TXC9-F1
#
_entry.id   AF-A0A1F3TXC9-F1
#
_cell.length_a   1.000
_cell.length_b   1.000
_cell.length_c   1.000
_cell.angle_alpha   90.00
_cell.angle_beta   90.00
_cell.angle_gamma   90.00
#
_symmetry.space_group_name_H-M   'P 1'
#
loop_
_entity.id
_entity.type
_entity.pdbx_description
1 polymer ?
#
loop_
_entity_poly.entity_id
_entity_poly.type
_entity_poly.pdbx_seq_one_letter_code
_entity_poly.pdbx_strand_id
1 'polypeptide(L)'
;MSKANPRISIHLTLAVISIIALSACSRTQFRSVAQEADKTFVAEPPIEIPIEEPAPPAEPPPPIVIPPVEPPPAEPPPVVIPPPPVEPPPVEPPPPVVIPQPVQKNGACLPNSSTQLLTCMNCIVPMNPPAPPQFSEKGQAFIDIMTIGCSVPNKSAPKGYTPPTRAELIDRLNRLSPNLYPDTSMSSGQKNIVAGLRTDSKWQQKIFGGLYYQPPYSDYLETYFGVSTSEAVQSLCYSDSGYTPTSALPLMSKEYLDCTYESSSCREKPEYIKANRYRDQLNQAMKESVRNPYVAPPPTPSKNCKWESFEGDFDLGGEAVLARWLVSHFKVGIEIGTLGGKCEMITAMPTGANQLRGEVKMAGYICK
;
A
#
# COMPACT_ATOMS: atom_id res chain seq x y z
N MET A 1 40.46 43.55 55.50
CA MET A 1 41.07 42.19 55.54
C MET A 1 39.97 41.23 55.09
N SER A 2 39.98 40.54 53.93
CA SER A 2 40.97 39.56 53.41
C SER A 2 41.16 38.43 54.45
N LYS A 3 40.89 37.12 54.26
CA LYS A 3 40.68 36.17 53.12
C LYS A 3 39.72 35.03 53.60
N ALA A 4 39.13 34.10 52.81
CA ALA A 4 38.93 33.88 51.36
C ALA A 4 37.82 32.81 51.13
N ASN A 5 37.61 32.38 49.87
CA ASN A 5 36.83 31.21 49.40
C ASN A 5 37.82 30.02 49.10
N PRO A 6 37.46 28.76 48.76
CA PRO A 6 36.38 28.38 47.82
C PRO A 6 35.58 27.07 48.10
N ARG A 7 34.63 26.79 47.20
CA ARG A 7 33.81 25.56 47.05
C ARG A 7 34.65 24.31 46.76
N ILE A 8 34.16 23.14 47.17
CA ILE A 8 34.47 21.83 46.55
C ILE A 8 33.16 21.10 46.22
N SER A 9 33.10 20.52 45.03
CA SER A 9 32.00 19.71 44.50
C SER A 9 32.26 18.23 44.77
N ILE A 10 31.23 17.46 45.16
CA ILE A 10 31.31 16.00 45.25
C ILE A 10 30.09 15.39 44.53
N HIS A 11 30.35 14.95 43.30
CA HIS A 11 29.60 13.88 42.65
C HIS A 11 30.39 12.57 42.78
N LEU A 12 29.69 11.46 42.53
CA LEU A 12 30.20 10.13 42.15
C LEU A 12 30.42 9.08 43.27
N THR A 13 30.13 7.84 42.88
CA THR A 13 30.42 6.54 43.54
C THR A 13 29.85 6.28 44.93
N LEU A 14 28.79 5.45 44.99
CA LEU A 14 28.94 4.04 45.42
C LEU A 14 27.70 3.21 45.06
N ALA A 15 27.94 2.04 44.48
CA ALA A 15 26.96 0.99 44.23
C ALA A 15 27.31 -0.24 45.09
N VAL A 16 26.56 -1.33 44.92
CA VAL A 16 26.75 -2.68 45.51
C VAL A 16 26.07 -2.89 46.89
N ILE A 17 25.72 -4.17 47.14
CA ILE A 17 25.12 -4.78 48.35
C ILE A 17 23.59 -4.78 48.41
N SER A 18 22.95 -5.85 47.89
CA SER A 18 22.08 -6.77 48.67
C SER A 18 21.45 -7.85 47.78
N ILE A 19 22.11 -9.02 47.68
CA ILE A 19 21.48 -10.29 47.24
C ILE A 19 21.82 -11.34 48.29
N ILE A 20 20.89 -11.66 49.18
CA ILE A 20 20.80 -12.95 49.89
C ILE A 20 19.33 -13.20 50.26
N ALA A 21 18.69 -14.23 49.68
CA ALA A 21 17.73 -15.12 50.36
C ALA A 21 17.11 -16.17 49.42
N LEU A 22 17.18 -17.44 49.87
CA LEU A 22 16.22 -18.52 49.62
C LEU A 22 16.24 -19.26 48.27
N SER A 23 17.25 -20.12 48.16
CA SER A 23 17.14 -21.48 47.62
C SER A 23 16.05 -22.33 48.32
N ALA A 24 15.20 -23.05 47.58
CA ALA A 24 14.61 -24.33 48.01
C ALA A 24 13.91 -25.11 46.88
N CYS A 25 13.97 -26.45 46.97
CA CYS A 25 13.07 -27.45 46.36
C CYS A 25 13.19 -27.83 44.86
N SER A 26 14.08 -28.80 44.65
CA SER A 26 13.73 -30.16 44.14
C SER A 26 13.81 -30.48 42.64
N ARG A 27 14.60 -31.52 42.38
CA ARG A 27 14.82 -32.19 41.08
C ARG A 27 13.71 -33.20 40.76
N THR A 28 13.38 -33.36 39.48
CA THR A 28 12.86 -34.61 38.94
C THR A 28 13.53 -34.90 37.60
N GLN A 29 14.07 -36.12 37.43
CA GLN A 29 14.82 -36.53 36.24
C GLN A 29 13.87 -36.97 35.13
N PHE A 30 14.22 -36.70 33.86
CA PHE A 30 13.77 -37.54 32.74
C PHE A 30 14.90 -37.81 31.74
N ARG A 31 14.83 -38.99 31.13
CA ARG A 31 15.86 -39.61 30.27
C ARG A 31 15.88 -39.01 28.85
N SER A 32 17.05 -39.10 28.23
CA SER A 32 17.28 -38.81 26.81
C SER A 32 16.49 -39.73 25.87
N VAL A 33 15.96 -39.16 24.78
CA VAL A 33 15.52 -39.91 23.59
C VAL A 33 16.53 -39.66 22.46
N ALA A 34 16.75 -40.69 21.63
CA ALA A 34 17.86 -40.77 20.70
C ALA A 34 17.78 -39.82 19.49
N GLN A 35 18.95 -39.57 18.90
CA GLN A 35 19.07 -39.09 17.53
C GLN A 35 18.56 -40.16 16.57
N GLU A 36 17.88 -39.73 15.51
CA GLU A 36 17.97 -40.42 14.23
C GLU A 36 18.27 -39.39 13.14
N ALA A 37 19.13 -39.79 12.22
CA ALA A 37 19.78 -38.89 11.27
C ALA A 37 19.15 -38.99 9.88
N ASP A 38 19.24 -37.86 9.18
CA ASP A 38 19.62 -37.78 7.76
C ASP A 38 18.69 -38.36 6.69
N LYS A 39 18.36 -37.51 5.71
CA LYS A 39 18.10 -37.86 4.31
C LYS A 39 18.18 -36.62 3.44
N THR A 40 19.39 -36.39 2.92
CA THR A 40 19.66 -36.05 1.51
C THR A 40 18.64 -35.16 0.78
N PHE A 41 19.04 -33.91 0.52
CA PHE A 41 18.45 -33.10 -0.55
C PHE A 41 19.32 -33.20 -1.80
N VAL A 42 18.74 -33.59 -2.93
CA VAL A 42 19.41 -33.63 -4.25
C VAL A 42 19.27 -32.27 -4.91
N ALA A 43 20.35 -31.74 -5.49
CA ALA A 43 20.31 -30.48 -6.24
C ALA A 43 19.90 -30.73 -7.70
N GLU A 44 18.89 -30.02 -8.18
CA GLU A 44 18.56 -29.96 -9.61
C GLU A 44 19.48 -28.97 -10.35
N PRO A 45 19.83 -29.23 -11.63
CA PRO A 45 20.60 -28.31 -12.46
C PRO A 45 19.74 -27.15 -12.99
N PRO A 46 20.34 -25.99 -13.34
CA PRO A 46 19.62 -24.84 -13.85
C PRO A 46 19.09 -25.05 -15.28
N ILE A 47 17.94 -24.45 -15.57
CA ILE A 47 17.28 -24.46 -16.87
C ILE A 47 17.91 -23.40 -17.79
N GLU A 48 18.41 -23.80 -18.96
CA GLU A 48 18.79 -22.88 -20.02
C GLU A 48 17.55 -22.33 -20.74
N ILE A 49 17.49 -21.01 -20.91
CA ILE A 49 16.41 -20.32 -21.64
C ILE A 49 17.01 -19.81 -22.97
N PRO A 50 16.50 -20.23 -24.14
CA PRO A 50 16.96 -19.68 -25.41
C PRO A 50 16.62 -18.19 -25.54
N ILE A 51 17.59 -17.38 -25.94
CA ILE A 51 17.37 -15.99 -26.34
C ILE A 51 17.13 -15.99 -27.85
N GLU A 52 15.91 -15.68 -28.27
CA GLU A 52 15.55 -15.52 -29.68
C GLU A 52 15.72 -14.05 -30.11
N GLU A 53 16.42 -13.82 -31.20
CA GLU A 53 16.80 -12.49 -31.69
C GLU A 53 15.64 -11.83 -32.46
N PRO A 54 15.30 -10.54 -32.22
CA PRO A 54 14.17 -9.90 -32.89
C PRO A 54 14.47 -9.59 -34.36
N ALA A 55 13.58 -10.02 -35.25
CA ALA A 55 13.68 -9.76 -36.69
C ALA A 55 13.65 -8.25 -37.02
N PRO A 56 14.37 -7.80 -38.06
CA PRO A 56 14.42 -6.39 -38.45
C PRO A 56 13.08 -5.87 -39.00
N PRO A 57 12.79 -4.57 -38.86
CA PRO A 57 11.55 -3.97 -39.34
C PRO A 57 11.47 -3.93 -40.87
N ALA A 58 10.26 -4.14 -41.42
CA ALA A 58 10.00 -4.06 -42.86
C ALA A 58 10.02 -2.62 -43.38
N GLU A 59 10.52 -2.43 -44.61
CA GLU A 59 10.56 -1.13 -45.28
C GLU A 59 9.15 -0.61 -45.67
N PRO A 60 8.93 0.72 -45.69
CA PRO A 60 7.70 1.31 -46.18
C PRO A 60 7.58 1.25 -47.72
N PRO A 61 6.36 1.18 -48.29
CA PRO A 61 6.16 1.13 -49.73
C PRO A 61 6.48 2.47 -50.42
N PRO A 62 6.86 2.45 -51.72
CA PRO A 62 7.25 3.66 -52.45
C PRO A 62 6.06 4.60 -52.77
N PRO A 63 6.32 5.91 -52.94
CA PRO A 63 5.27 6.90 -53.22
C PRO A 63 4.72 6.79 -54.65
N ILE A 64 3.41 6.99 -54.79
CA ILE A 64 2.72 7.05 -56.09
C ILE A 64 3.00 8.39 -56.76
N VAL A 65 3.58 8.36 -57.96
CA VAL A 65 3.80 9.54 -58.80
C VAL A 65 2.59 9.78 -59.69
N ILE A 66 1.93 10.93 -59.51
CA ILE A 66 0.87 11.41 -60.41
C ILE A 66 1.54 12.17 -61.56
N PRO A 67 1.24 11.86 -62.85
CA PRO A 67 1.81 12.60 -63.98
C PRO A 67 1.20 14.00 -64.10
N PRO A 68 1.97 15.00 -64.58
CA PRO A 68 1.47 16.36 -64.78
C PRO A 68 0.50 16.45 -65.95
N VAL A 69 -0.55 17.26 -65.80
CA VAL A 69 -1.51 17.58 -66.87
C VAL A 69 -0.89 18.63 -67.80
N GLU A 70 -0.95 18.37 -69.10
CA GLU A 70 -0.46 19.25 -70.17
C GLU A 70 -1.49 20.37 -70.47
N PRO A 71 -1.06 21.63 -70.66
CA PRO A 71 -1.98 22.73 -70.98
C PRO A 71 -2.32 22.75 -72.49
N PRO A 72 -3.60 22.82 -72.88
CA PRO A 72 -3.97 23.00 -74.29
C PRO A 72 -3.72 24.44 -74.77
N PRO A 73 -3.17 24.66 -75.98
CA PRO A 73 -2.99 25.98 -76.56
C PRO A 73 -4.25 26.54 -77.27
N ALA A 74 -4.19 27.85 -77.54
CA ALA A 74 -5.27 28.81 -77.79
C ALA A 74 -6.24 28.62 -78.99
N GLU A 75 -7.31 29.42 -78.94
CA GLU A 75 -8.45 29.56 -79.86
C GLU A 75 -8.12 29.99 -81.32
N PRO A 76 -9.06 29.74 -82.26
CA PRO A 76 -9.41 30.65 -83.35
C PRO A 76 -10.63 31.54 -83.00
N PRO A 77 -10.76 32.75 -83.59
CA PRO A 77 -11.72 33.77 -83.16
C PRO A 77 -13.19 33.48 -83.50
N PRO A 78 -14.16 34.07 -82.77
CA PRO A 78 -15.58 33.80 -82.94
C PRO A 78 -16.19 34.42 -84.20
N VAL A 79 -17.05 33.65 -84.87
CA VAL A 79 -17.94 34.13 -85.93
C VAL A 79 -19.11 34.88 -85.29
N VAL A 80 -19.38 36.10 -85.77
CA VAL A 80 -20.52 36.91 -85.30
C VAL A 80 -21.83 36.32 -85.82
N ILE A 81 -22.68 35.84 -84.91
CA ILE A 81 -24.07 35.47 -85.16
C ILE A 81 -24.93 36.30 -84.19
N PRO A 82 -25.98 37.01 -84.66
CA PRO A 82 -26.85 37.79 -83.77
C PRO A 82 -27.72 36.85 -82.91
N PRO A 83 -27.85 37.09 -81.60
CA PRO A 83 -28.67 36.25 -80.72
C PRO A 83 -30.19 36.48 -80.93
N PRO A 84 -31.01 35.42 -80.75
CA PRO A 84 -32.48 35.49 -80.76
C PRO A 84 -33.05 36.17 -79.48
N PRO A 85 -34.39 36.33 -79.34
CA PRO A 85 -34.99 37.14 -78.28
C PRO A 85 -34.63 36.71 -76.85
N VAL A 86 -34.48 37.70 -75.97
CA VAL A 86 -34.10 37.52 -74.56
C VAL A 86 -35.23 36.87 -73.76
N GLU A 87 -34.96 35.69 -73.22
CA GLU A 87 -35.74 35.05 -72.16
C GLU A 87 -35.20 35.51 -70.78
N PRO A 88 -36.03 35.75 -69.75
CA PRO A 88 -35.55 36.23 -68.45
C PRO A 88 -34.61 35.22 -67.77
N PRO A 89 -33.58 35.68 -67.04
CA PRO A 89 -32.55 34.80 -66.48
C PRO A 89 -33.14 33.83 -65.43
N PRO A 90 -32.70 32.57 -65.40
CA PRO A 90 -33.05 31.64 -64.33
C PRO A 90 -32.60 32.18 -62.97
N VAL A 91 -33.45 32.02 -61.96
CA VAL A 91 -33.05 32.28 -60.56
C VAL A 91 -32.05 31.19 -60.15
N GLU A 92 -30.81 31.57 -59.84
CA GLU A 92 -29.84 30.63 -59.28
C GLU A 92 -30.39 30.04 -57.97
N PRO A 93 -30.39 28.70 -57.80
CA PRO A 93 -30.73 28.11 -56.51
C PRO A 93 -29.71 28.56 -55.46
N PRO A 94 -30.12 28.81 -54.21
CA PRO A 94 -29.20 29.24 -53.16
C PRO A 94 -28.08 28.20 -52.97
N PRO A 95 -26.84 28.65 -52.65
CA PRO A 95 -25.71 27.73 -52.50
C PRO A 95 -26.02 26.68 -51.42
N PRO A 96 -25.61 25.41 -51.62
CA PRO A 96 -25.91 24.35 -50.68
C PRO A 96 -25.28 24.66 -49.31
N VAL A 97 -26.13 24.67 -48.27
CA VAL A 97 -25.70 24.89 -46.89
C VAL A 97 -24.80 23.72 -46.48
N VAL A 98 -23.50 24.01 -46.29
CA VAL A 98 -22.53 23.01 -45.81
C VAL A 98 -22.79 22.76 -44.33
N ILE A 99 -23.44 21.64 -44.03
CA ILE A 99 -23.69 21.19 -42.65
C ILE A 99 -22.36 20.66 -42.07
N PRO A 100 -21.87 21.17 -40.93
CA PRO A 100 -20.68 20.64 -40.27
C PRO A 100 -20.86 19.17 -39.89
N GLN A 101 -19.89 18.31 -40.23
CA GLN A 101 -19.95 16.90 -39.83
C GLN A 101 -19.61 16.73 -38.34
N PRO A 102 -20.29 15.81 -37.63
CA PRO A 102 -20.01 15.55 -36.23
C PRO A 102 -18.62 14.92 -36.03
N VAL A 103 -17.91 15.39 -35.00
CA VAL A 103 -16.59 14.90 -34.60
C VAL A 103 -16.73 13.90 -33.46
N GLN A 104 -16.18 12.70 -33.63
CA GLN A 104 -16.11 11.69 -32.56
C GLN A 104 -14.65 11.39 -32.20
N LYS A 105 -14.38 11.25 -30.90
CA LYS A 105 -13.06 10.86 -30.37
C LYS A 105 -13.23 9.81 -29.27
N ASN A 106 -12.17 9.07 -28.97
CA ASN A 106 -12.14 8.12 -27.86
C ASN A 106 -10.72 8.01 -27.29
N GLY A 107 -10.61 7.40 -26.12
CA GLY A 107 -9.32 7.12 -25.51
C GLY A 107 -9.42 6.34 -24.19
N ALA A 108 -8.27 6.00 -23.64
CA ALA A 108 -8.15 5.53 -22.27
C ALA A 108 -8.18 6.74 -21.31
N CYS A 109 -8.71 6.53 -20.11
CA CYS A 109 -8.53 7.48 -19.02
C CYS A 109 -7.19 7.24 -18.34
N LEU A 110 -6.56 8.31 -17.89
CA LEU A 110 -5.36 8.21 -17.08
C LEU A 110 -5.70 7.55 -15.71
N PRO A 111 -4.78 6.72 -15.15
CA PRO A 111 -4.66 6.59 -13.70
C PRO A 111 -4.59 7.99 -13.06
N ASN A 112 -4.75 8.15 -11.75
CA ASN A 112 -4.89 9.48 -11.11
C ASN A 112 -6.14 10.32 -11.46
N SER A 113 -6.96 9.93 -12.44
CA SER A 113 -8.23 10.60 -12.82
C SER A 113 -8.11 12.04 -13.37
N SER A 114 -6.93 12.47 -13.83
CA SER A 114 -6.71 13.82 -14.40
C SER A 114 -7.25 14.03 -15.82
N THR A 115 -7.79 13.00 -16.48
CA THR A 115 -8.41 13.14 -17.80
C THR A 115 -9.72 13.92 -17.71
N GLN A 116 -9.65 15.24 -17.96
CA GLN A 116 -10.82 16.08 -18.17
C GLN A 116 -11.46 15.78 -19.52
N LEU A 117 -12.77 15.58 -19.52
CA LEU A 117 -13.57 15.25 -20.72
C LEU A 117 -14.48 16.40 -21.13
N LEU A 118 -15.06 17.09 -20.15
CA LEU A 118 -15.86 18.31 -20.28
C LEU A 118 -15.59 19.22 -19.08
N THR A 119 -16.12 20.45 -19.08
CA THR A 119 -15.92 21.40 -17.97
C THR A 119 -16.45 20.89 -16.63
N CYS A 120 -17.53 20.09 -16.62
CA CYS A 120 -18.10 19.45 -15.42
C CYS A 120 -17.69 17.98 -15.21
N MET A 121 -16.97 17.35 -16.14
CA MET A 121 -16.72 15.90 -16.10
C MET A 121 -15.25 15.53 -16.31
N ASN A 122 -14.67 14.93 -15.29
CA ASN A 122 -13.40 14.19 -15.35
C ASN A 122 -13.69 12.68 -15.40
N CYS A 123 -12.82 11.92 -16.05
CA CYS A 123 -12.87 10.46 -15.99
C CYS A 123 -12.33 9.96 -14.63
N ILE A 124 -13.24 9.67 -13.71
CA ILE A 124 -12.89 9.16 -12.38
C ILE A 124 -12.59 7.66 -12.48
N VAL A 125 -11.30 7.32 -12.34
CA VAL A 125 -10.81 5.95 -12.32
C VAL A 125 -10.85 5.42 -10.88
N PRO A 126 -11.60 4.32 -10.60
CA PRO A 126 -11.56 3.66 -9.30
C PRO A 126 -10.13 3.17 -8.97
N MET A 127 -9.70 3.39 -7.73
CA MET A 127 -8.38 2.99 -7.23
C MET A 127 -8.52 1.91 -6.16
N ASN A 128 -7.59 0.96 -6.16
CA ASN A 128 -7.30 0.12 -5.00
C ASN A 128 -6.63 0.98 -3.91
N PRO A 129 -6.92 0.75 -2.62
CA PRO A 129 -6.14 1.36 -1.54
C PRO A 129 -4.67 0.91 -1.64
N PRO A 130 -3.71 1.73 -1.17
CA PRO A 130 -2.33 1.29 -1.00
C PRO A 130 -2.23 -0.02 -0.23
N ALA A 131 -1.30 -0.89 -0.64
CA ALA A 131 -1.02 -2.10 0.13
C ALA A 131 -0.56 -1.72 1.56
N PRO A 132 -0.97 -2.47 2.60
CA PRO A 132 -0.40 -2.33 3.93
C PRO A 132 1.04 -2.92 3.97
N PRO A 133 1.81 -2.65 5.03
CA PRO A 133 3.06 -3.37 5.27
C PRO A 133 2.82 -4.88 5.32
N GLN A 134 3.70 -5.66 4.71
CA GLN A 134 3.66 -7.12 4.78
C GLN A 134 4.39 -7.61 6.03
N PHE A 135 3.67 -8.31 6.90
CA PHE A 135 4.20 -8.92 8.12
C PHE A 135 4.38 -10.43 7.96
N SER A 136 5.29 -11.03 8.72
CA SER A 136 5.27 -12.48 8.99
C SER A 136 4.08 -12.83 9.89
N GLU A 137 3.66 -14.09 9.93
CA GLU A 137 2.61 -14.52 10.89
C GLU A 137 3.03 -14.24 12.34
N LYS A 138 4.31 -14.42 12.64
CA LYS A 138 4.98 -14.08 13.90
C LYS A 138 4.96 -12.58 14.19
N GLY A 139 5.28 -11.74 13.20
CA GLY A 139 5.22 -10.29 13.31
C GLY A 139 3.80 -9.80 13.57
N GLN A 140 2.85 -10.32 12.81
CA GLN A 140 1.42 -10.06 12.97
C GLN A 140 0.93 -10.51 14.36
N ALA A 141 1.31 -11.71 14.81
CA ALA A 141 1.01 -12.21 16.15
C ALA A 141 1.51 -11.28 17.25
N PHE A 142 2.73 -10.76 17.11
CA PHE A 142 3.33 -9.86 18.08
C PHE A 142 2.58 -8.51 18.14
N ILE A 143 2.26 -7.91 16.99
CA ILE A 143 1.48 -6.67 16.89
C ILE A 143 0.09 -6.83 17.56
N ASP A 144 -0.62 -7.91 17.26
CA ASP A 144 -1.97 -8.14 17.81
C ASP A 144 -1.94 -8.43 19.31
N ILE A 145 -0.97 -9.23 19.79
CA ILE A 145 -0.77 -9.48 21.22
C ILE A 145 -0.39 -8.20 21.96
N MET A 146 0.48 -7.34 21.40
CA MET A 146 0.86 -6.08 22.05
C MET A 146 -0.27 -5.04 22.01
N THR A 147 -1.12 -5.03 20.97
CA THR A 147 -2.33 -4.20 20.94
C THR A 147 -3.23 -4.48 22.14
N ILE A 148 -3.43 -5.77 22.45
CA ILE A 148 -4.18 -6.20 23.63
C ILE A 148 -3.37 -5.91 24.91
N GLY A 149 -2.11 -6.35 24.96
CA GLY A 149 -1.25 -6.28 26.14
C GLY A 149 -1.00 -4.86 26.65
N CYS A 150 -0.80 -3.89 25.76
CA CYS A 150 -0.69 -2.48 26.12
C CYS A 150 -1.99 -1.93 26.75
N SER A 151 -3.14 -2.51 26.43
CA SER A 151 -4.46 -2.11 26.96
C SER A 151 -4.81 -2.80 28.30
N VAL A 152 -4.00 -3.75 28.76
CA VAL A 152 -4.22 -4.46 30.04
C VAL A 152 -3.90 -3.54 31.22
N PRO A 153 -4.81 -3.35 32.19
CA PRO A 153 -4.55 -2.52 33.36
C PRO A 153 -3.37 -3.03 34.21
N ASN A 154 -2.37 -2.16 34.41
CA ASN A 154 -1.14 -2.47 35.13
C ASN A 154 -0.79 -1.39 36.16
N LYS A 155 -0.37 -1.80 37.36
CA LYS A 155 0.06 -0.89 38.45
C LYS A 155 1.37 -0.15 38.17
N SER A 156 2.17 -0.65 37.23
CA SER A 156 3.44 -0.09 36.78
C SER A 156 3.28 0.95 35.66
N ALA A 157 2.06 1.15 35.14
CA ALA A 157 1.80 2.09 34.07
C ALA A 157 2.03 3.54 34.52
N PRO A 158 2.58 4.43 33.66
CA PRO A 158 2.70 5.85 33.96
C PRO A 158 1.36 6.49 34.34
N LYS A 159 1.40 7.51 35.21
CA LYS A 159 0.18 8.23 35.63
C LYS A 159 -0.45 8.94 34.43
N GLY A 160 -1.70 8.59 34.11
CA GLY A 160 -2.42 9.14 32.95
C GLY A 160 -2.12 8.42 31.63
N TYR A 161 -1.44 7.28 31.68
CA TYR A 161 -1.16 6.44 30.50
C TYR A 161 -2.44 6.11 29.71
N THR A 162 -2.37 6.36 28.40
CA THR A 162 -3.35 5.92 27.40
C THR A 162 -2.67 4.90 26.50
N PRO A 163 -3.27 3.73 26.24
CA PRO A 163 -2.63 2.72 25.40
C PRO A 163 -2.53 3.16 23.93
N PRO A 164 -1.42 2.84 23.24
CA PRO A 164 -1.30 3.09 21.81
C PRO A 164 -2.33 2.26 21.04
N THR A 165 -2.89 2.87 20.00
CA THR A 165 -3.77 2.19 19.05
C THR A 165 -3.02 1.14 18.24
N ARG A 166 -3.75 0.20 17.63
CA ARG A 166 -3.18 -0.78 16.70
C ARG A 166 -2.47 -0.12 15.52
N ALA A 167 -2.92 1.06 15.08
CA ALA A 167 -2.30 1.80 13.99
C ALA A 167 -0.92 2.36 14.41
N GLU A 168 -0.81 2.94 15.61
CA GLU A 168 0.47 3.43 16.15
C GLU A 168 1.45 2.28 16.44
N LEU A 169 0.97 1.12 16.88
CA LEU A 169 1.80 -0.08 17.02
C LEU A 169 2.26 -0.62 15.65
N ILE A 170 1.42 -0.59 14.63
CA ILE A 170 1.80 -0.93 13.25
C ILE A 170 2.87 0.04 12.74
N ASP A 171 2.74 1.34 12.98
CA ASP A 171 3.73 2.33 12.57
C ASP A 171 5.09 2.09 13.24
N ARG A 172 5.09 1.83 14.56
CA ARG A 172 6.29 1.46 15.34
C ARG A 172 6.94 0.14 14.89
N LEU A 173 6.21 -0.75 14.22
CA LEU A 173 6.60 -2.12 13.88
C LEU A 173 6.54 -2.41 12.37
N ASN A 174 6.50 -1.39 11.52
CA ASN A 174 6.15 -1.49 10.11
C ASN A 174 7.12 -2.31 9.21
N ARG A 175 8.25 -2.78 9.75
CA ARG A 175 9.23 -3.67 9.08
C ARG A 175 9.33 -5.09 9.65
N LEU A 176 8.36 -5.56 10.45
CA LEU A 176 8.29 -6.97 10.92
C LEU A 176 7.88 -7.96 9.80
N SER A 177 8.57 -7.90 8.66
CA SER A 177 8.30 -8.71 7.46
C SER A 177 8.95 -10.09 7.52
N PRO A 178 8.56 -11.04 6.65
CA PRO A 178 9.17 -12.37 6.58
C PRO A 178 10.70 -12.37 6.37
N ASN A 179 11.25 -11.30 5.79
CA ASN A 179 12.71 -11.20 5.54
C ASN A 179 13.49 -10.71 6.78
N LEU A 180 12.92 -9.80 7.58
CA LEU A 180 13.60 -9.21 8.74
C LEU A 180 13.24 -9.90 10.06
N TYR A 181 12.03 -10.44 10.15
CA TYR A 181 11.51 -11.13 11.32
C TYR A 181 10.71 -12.38 10.90
N PRO A 182 11.41 -13.44 10.44
CA PRO A 182 10.79 -14.60 9.79
C PRO A 182 9.88 -15.41 10.70
N ASP A 183 8.99 -16.16 10.06
CA ASP A 183 8.18 -17.18 10.71
C ASP A 183 9.01 -18.35 11.21
N THR A 184 8.64 -18.85 12.40
CA THR A 184 9.43 -19.87 13.10
C THR A 184 8.51 -20.84 13.84
N SER A 185 8.95 -22.10 13.93
CA SER A 185 8.20 -23.16 14.59
C SER A 185 8.05 -22.90 16.09
N MET A 186 6.80 -22.91 16.56
CA MET A 186 6.42 -22.86 17.97
C MET A 186 6.42 -24.26 18.60
N SER A 187 6.95 -24.38 19.82
CA SER A 187 6.67 -25.52 20.70
C SER A 187 5.21 -25.54 21.15
N SER A 188 4.71 -26.66 21.68
CA SER A 188 3.32 -26.76 22.15
C SER A 188 2.99 -25.75 23.26
N GLY A 189 3.95 -25.46 24.15
CA GLY A 189 3.80 -24.41 25.17
C GLY A 189 3.69 -23.01 24.55
N GLN A 190 4.53 -22.71 23.55
CA GLN A 190 4.49 -21.44 22.81
C GLN A 190 3.16 -21.28 22.06
N LYS A 191 2.66 -22.32 21.38
CA LYS A 191 1.34 -22.29 20.71
C LYS A 191 0.22 -21.96 21.68
N ASN A 192 0.18 -22.63 22.84
CA ASN A 192 -0.86 -22.42 23.85
C ASN A 192 -0.84 -20.99 24.42
N ILE A 193 0.35 -20.45 24.70
CA ILE A 193 0.50 -19.08 25.22
C ILE A 193 0.18 -18.03 24.15
N VAL A 194 0.68 -18.17 22.92
CA VAL A 194 0.40 -17.25 21.81
C VAL A 194 -1.10 -17.24 21.45
N ALA A 195 -1.75 -18.42 21.44
CA ALA A 195 -3.20 -18.50 21.23
C ALA A 195 -3.98 -17.89 22.41
N GLY A 196 -3.62 -18.22 23.65
CA GLY A 196 -4.27 -17.70 24.85
C GLY A 196 -4.16 -16.18 24.98
N LEU A 197 -3.02 -15.58 24.64
CA LEU A 197 -2.85 -14.12 24.72
C LEU A 197 -3.70 -13.36 23.70
N ARG A 198 -4.08 -13.99 22.59
CA ARG A 198 -5.00 -13.40 21.60
C ARG A 198 -6.47 -13.43 22.03
N THR A 199 -6.87 -14.27 22.99
CA THR A 199 -8.30 -14.56 23.25
C THR A 199 -8.73 -14.66 24.72
N ASP A 200 -7.83 -14.93 25.66
CA ASP A 200 -8.13 -15.15 27.08
C ASP A 200 -7.62 -14.01 27.96
N SER A 201 -8.56 -13.26 28.54
CA SER A 201 -8.27 -12.14 29.44
C SER A 201 -7.53 -12.54 30.72
N LYS A 202 -7.61 -13.80 31.15
CA LYS A 202 -6.81 -14.29 32.29
C LYS A 202 -5.35 -14.43 31.92
N TRP A 203 -5.03 -14.93 30.73
CA TRP A 203 -3.65 -14.99 30.25
C TRP A 203 -3.09 -13.59 29.97
N GLN A 204 -3.90 -12.71 29.39
CA GLN A 204 -3.55 -11.31 29.17
C GLN A 204 -3.25 -10.59 30.50
N GLN A 205 -4.12 -10.69 31.51
CA GLN A 205 -3.87 -10.11 32.83
C GLN A 205 -2.69 -10.77 33.57
N LYS A 206 -2.44 -12.07 33.37
CA LYS A 206 -1.32 -12.78 34.01
C LYS A 206 0.04 -12.35 33.46
N ILE A 207 0.14 -12.07 32.15
CA ILE A 207 1.38 -11.65 31.49
C ILE A 207 1.56 -10.12 31.54
N PHE A 208 0.52 -9.35 31.25
CA PHE A 208 0.58 -7.87 31.11
C PHE A 208 -0.03 -7.09 32.28
N GLY A 209 -0.58 -7.75 33.31
CA GLY A 209 -1.20 -7.08 34.46
C GLY A 209 -0.35 -6.98 35.73
N GLY A 210 0.83 -7.62 35.74
CA GLY A 210 1.71 -7.75 36.91
C GLY A 210 2.79 -6.66 37.04
N LEU A 211 3.45 -6.60 38.20
CA LEU A 211 4.65 -5.77 38.36
C LEU A 211 5.81 -6.39 37.55
N TYR A 212 6.34 -5.64 36.58
CA TYR A 212 7.24 -6.15 35.53
C TYR A 212 8.70 -6.36 35.95
N TYR A 213 8.97 -6.96 37.12
CA TYR A 213 10.35 -7.25 37.54
C TYR A 213 10.85 -8.62 37.04
N GLN A 214 9.97 -9.63 36.94
CA GLN A 214 10.18 -10.93 36.27
C GLN A 214 8.88 -11.75 36.42
N PRO A 215 8.04 -11.92 35.37
CA PRO A 215 6.91 -12.85 35.45
C PRO A 215 7.45 -14.29 35.31
N PRO A 216 7.33 -15.18 36.30
CA PRO A 216 7.90 -16.55 36.23
C PRO A 216 7.11 -17.50 35.31
N TYR A 217 6.41 -16.95 34.31
CA TYR A 217 5.48 -17.65 33.41
C TYR A 217 5.55 -17.12 31.96
N SER A 218 6.39 -16.13 31.67
CA SER A 218 6.47 -15.50 30.35
C SER A 218 7.44 -16.19 29.38
N ASP A 219 8.27 -17.13 29.84
CA ASP A 219 9.29 -17.85 29.07
C ASP A 219 8.83 -18.27 27.66
N TYR A 220 7.60 -18.77 27.50
CA TYR A 220 7.07 -19.16 26.19
C TYR A 220 6.77 -17.98 25.25
N LEU A 221 6.32 -16.84 25.77
CA LEU A 221 6.22 -15.59 24.99
C LEU A 221 7.63 -15.13 24.62
N GLU A 222 8.51 -15.03 25.62
CA GLU A 222 9.82 -14.39 25.49
C GLU A 222 10.77 -15.19 24.60
N THR A 223 10.78 -16.51 24.74
CA THR A 223 11.58 -17.39 23.86
C THR A 223 11.03 -17.48 22.43
N TYR A 224 9.73 -17.23 22.22
CA TYR A 224 9.16 -17.22 20.88
C TYR A 224 9.43 -15.90 20.17
N PHE A 225 9.15 -14.75 20.81
CA PHE A 225 9.31 -13.44 20.20
C PHE A 225 10.71 -12.83 20.36
N GLY A 226 11.59 -13.41 21.19
CA GLY A 226 12.95 -12.89 21.40
C GLY A 226 13.03 -11.62 22.25
N VAL A 227 11.97 -11.25 22.96
CA VAL A 227 11.87 -10.03 23.76
C VAL A 227 11.24 -10.34 25.10
N SER A 228 11.73 -9.72 26.17
CA SER A 228 11.09 -9.90 27.48
C SER A 228 9.76 -9.16 27.56
N THR A 229 8.84 -9.62 28.39
CA THR A 229 7.52 -8.97 28.52
C THR A 229 7.68 -7.54 29.03
N SER A 230 8.61 -7.31 29.94
CA SER A 230 8.93 -5.97 30.48
C SER A 230 9.52 -5.05 29.42
N GLU A 231 10.47 -5.53 28.61
CA GLU A 231 11.06 -4.76 27.51
C GLU A 231 10.03 -4.43 26.43
N ALA A 232 9.22 -5.40 26.02
CA ALA A 232 8.17 -5.19 25.02
C ALA A 232 7.18 -4.11 25.49
N VAL A 233 6.74 -4.16 26.75
CA VAL A 233 5.79 -3.17 27.29
C VAL A 233 6.43 -1.79 27.45
N GLN A 234 7.64 -1.69 28.00
CA GLN A 234 8.34 -0.40 28.11
C GLN A 234 8.57 0.23 26.72
N SER A 235 8.96 -0.58 25.74
CA SER A 235 9.32 -0.13 24.38
C SER A 235 8.12 0.23 23.52
N LEU A 236 7.04 -0.55 23.59
CA LEU A 236 5.91 -0.44 22.66
C LEU A 236 4.70 0.23 23.27
N CYS A 237 4.49 0.11 24.58
CA CYS A 237 3.36 0.70 25.28
C CYS A 237 3.73 2.05 25.90
N TYR A 238 4.84 2.12 26.66
CA TYR A 238 5.15 3.30 27.49
C TYR A 238 6.15 4.29 26.88
N SER A 239 6.84 3.95 25.78
CA SER A 239 7.73 4.89 25.10
C SER A 239 6.96 5.80 24.14
N ASP A 240 6.98 7.11 24.43
CA ASP A 240 6.49 8.16 23.52
C ASP A 240 7.49 8.47 22.39
N SER A 241 8.77 8.09 22.56
CA SER A 241 9.89 8.48 21.70
C SER A 241 10.40 7.36 20.77
N GLY A 242 9.65 6.26 20.68
CA GLY A 242 10.04 5.07 19.91
C GLY A 242 11.02 4.15 20.64
N TYR A 243 11.40 3.05 19.99
CA TYR A 243 12.29 2.05 20.59
C TYR A 243 13.75 2.51 20.58
N THR A 244 14.26 2.86 21.75
CA THR A 244 15.70 2.78 22.01
C THR A 244 16.01 1.39 22.56
N PRO A 245 16.86 0.58 21.90
CA PRO A 245 17.36 -0.66 22.47
C PRO A 245 18.31 -0.36 23.64
N THR A 246 17.76 0.01 24.80
CA THR A 246 18.50 0.24 26.04
C THR A 246 19.16 -1.05 26.49
N SER A 247 20.46 -1.16 26.23
CA SER A 247 21.34 -2.27 26.65
C SER A 247 20.64 -3.62 26.60
N ALA A 248 20.42 -4.14 25.39
CA ALA A 248 19.71 -5.39 25.16
C ALA A 248 20.49 -6.60 25.73
N LEU A 249 20.41 -6.81 27.05
CA LEU A 249 20.87 -8.01 27.72
C LEU A 249 20.23 -9.22 27.02
N PRO A 250 20.97 -10.32 26.82
CA PRO A 250 20.39 -11.50 26.21
C PRO A 250 19.30 -12.06 27.13
N LEU A 251 18.28 -12.67 26.53
CA LEU A 251 17.34 -13.49 27.30
C LEU A 251 18.12 -14.66 27.90
N MET A 252 18.03 -14.82 29.22
CA MET A 252 18.65 -15.91 29.95
C MET A 252 17.60 -16.70 30.72
N SER A 253 17.77 -18.02 30.83
CA SER A 253 16.94 -18.82 31.73
C SER A 253 17.30 -18.55 33.18
N LYS A 254 16.33 -18.76 34.09
CA LYS A 254 16.59 -18.62 35.53
C LYS A 254 17.71 -19.57 35.97
N GLU A 255 17.73 -20.80 35.46
CA GLU A 255 18.73 -21.80 35.84
C GLU A 255 20.14 -21.46 35.31
N TYR A 256 20.25 -20.78 34.16
CA TYR A 256 21.53 -20.25 33.70
C TYR A 256 22.00 -19.10 34.60
N LEU A 257 21.11 -18.14 34.91
CA LEU A 257 21.42 -17.02 35.82
C LEU A 257 21.85 -17.53 37.20
N ASP A 258 21.05 -18.38 37.84
CA ASP A 258 21.35 -19.01 39.14
C ASP A 258 22.74 -19.68 39.09
N CYS A 259 22.99 -20.48 38.05
CA CYS A 259 24.28 -21.14 37.86
C CYS A 259 25.43 -20.13 37.75
N THR A 260 25.28 -19.02 37.01
CA THR A 260 26.38 -18.05 36.83
C THR A 260 26.79 -17.31 38.10
N TYR A 261 25.94 -17.29 39.14
CA TYR A 261 26.30 -16.80 40.47
C TYR A 261 27.09 -17.83 41.30
N GLU A 262 26.97 -19.13 40.99
CA GLU A 262 27.57 -20.24 41.74
C GLU A 262 28.76 -20.91 41.03
N SER A 263 28.87 -20.78 39.70
CA SER A 263 29.82 -21.49 38.85
C SER A 263 30.14 -20.76 37.54
N SER A 264 31.32 -21.02 36.98
CA SER A 264 31.74 -20.53 35.66
C SER A 264 31.46 -21.50 34.49
N SER A 265 30.95 -22.71 34.76
CA SER A 265 30.78 -23.79 33.76
C SER A 265 29.32 -23.97 33.27
N CYS A 266 28.54 -22.89 33.30
CA CYS A 266 27.12 -22.88 32.99
C CYS A 266 26.83 -23.00 31.48
N ARG A 267 25.75 -23.71 31.14
CA ARG A 267 25.25 -23.83 29.75
C ARG A 267 23.80 -23.38 29.70
N GLU A 268 23.51 -22.47 28.78
CA GLU A 268 22.16 -21.98 28.55
C GLU A 268 21.31 -23.02 27.79
N LYS A 269 20.00 -23.02 28.03
CA LYS A 269 19.03 -23.88 27.37
C LYS A 269 18.92 -23.55 25.86
N PRO A 270 18.80 -24.55 24.97
CA PRO A 270 18.75 -24.32 23.52
C PRO A 270 17.67 -23.33 23.06
N GLU A 271 16.52 -23.31 23.72
CA GLU A 271 15.41 -22.40 23.45
C GLU A 271 15.76 -20.93 23.71
N TYR A 272 16.56 -20.64 24.74
CA TYR A 272 17.05 -19.27 25.03
C TYR A 272 18.17 -18.86 24.06
N ILE A 273 19.05 -19.79 23.67
CA ILE A 273 20.03 -19.55 22.59
C ILE A 273 19.31 -19.23 21.26
N LYS A 274 18.23 -19.94 20.95
CA LYS A 274 17.38 -19.68 19.77
C LYS A 274 16.65 -18.34 19.88
N ALA A 275 16.10 -18.03 21.06
CA ALA A 275 15.39 -16.78 21.33
C ALA A 275 16.26 -15.54 21.12
N ASN A 276 17.53 -15.59 21.49
CA ASN A 276 18.45 -14.47 21.26
C ASN A 276 18.72 -14.21 19.77
N ARG A 277 18.62 -15.20 18.88
CA ARG A 277 18.62 -14.94 17.43
C ARG A 277 17.36 -14.20 16.97
N TYR A 278 16.21 -14.52 17.57
CA TYR A 278 14.96 -13.82 17.30
C TYR A 278 14.98 -12.39 17.86
N ARG A 279 15.66 -12.19 18.98
CA ARG A 279 15.95 -10.88 19.58
C ARG A 279 16.70 -9.98 18.60
N ASP A 280 17.77 -10.49 18.00
CA ASP A 280 18.55 -9.76 16.99
C ASP A 280 17.70 -9.41 15.76
N GLN A 281 16.90 -10.35 15.26
CA GLN A 281 15.96 -10.14 14.15
C GLN A 281 14.90 -9.07 14.47
N LEU A 282 14.25 -9.16 15.63
CA LEU A 282 13.27 -8.16 16.08
C LEU A 282 13.92 -6.79 16.23
N ASN A 283 15.10 -6.72 16.86
CA ASN A 283 15.85 -5.48 17.03
C ASN A 283 16.27 -4.86 15.69
N GLN A 284 16.62 -5.68 14.70
CA GLN A 284 16.91 -5.22 13.35
C GLN A 284 15.64 -4.69 12.66
N ALA A 285 14.53 -5.43 12.71
CA ALA A 285 13.26 -5.02 12.13
C ALA A 285 12.71 -3.73 12.77
N MET A 286 12.83 -3.56 14.09
CA MET A 286 12.44 -2.34 14.80
C MET A 286 13.35 -1.15 14.47
N LYS A 287 14.67 -1.35 14.39
CA LYS A 287 15.61 -0.31 13.91
C LYS A 287 15.29 0.11 12.48
N GLU A 288 14.92 -0.83 11.62
CA GLU A 288 14.54 -0.55 10.23
C GLU A 288 13.20 0.19 10.14
N SER A 289 12.23 -0.13 11.02
CA SER A 289 10.95 0.60 11.13
C SER A 289 11.15 2.08 11.47
N VAL A 290 12.21 2.42 12.22
CA VAL A 290 12.59 3.80 12.55
C VAL A 290 13.44 4.47 11.45
N ARG A 291 14.43 3.75 10.89
CA ARG A 291 15.40 4.33 9.95
C ARG A 291 14.87 4.45 8.54
N ASN A 292 14.15 3.42 8.08
CA ASN A 292 13.59 3.29 6.76
C ASN A 292 12.13 2.85 6.91
N PRO A 293 11.22 3.68 7.46
CA PRO A 293 9.82 3.29 7.67
C PRO A 293 9.17 2.78 6.37
N TYR A 294 8.13 1.95 6.52
CA TYR A 294 7.32 1.52 5.38
C TYR A 294 6.62 2.72 4.74
N VAL A 295 6.91 2.97 3.47
CA VAL A 295 6.15 3.91 2.64
C VAL A 295 5.21 3.09 1.79
N ALA A 296 3.90 3.34 1.93
CA ALA A 296 2.89 2.64 1.15
C ALA A 296 3.05 2.97 -0.35
N PRO A 297 2.95 1.98 -1.26
CA PRO A 297 3.02 2.23 -2.69
C PRO A 297 1.84 3.13 -3.14
N PRO A 298 1.99 3.89 -4.23
CA PRO A 298 0.90 4.70 -4.75
C PRO A 298 -0.35 3.82 -5.06
N PRO A 299 -1.56 4.35 -4.86
CA PRO A 299 -2.80 3.65 -5.25
C PRO A 299 -2.76 3.21 -6.72
N THR A 300 -3.16 1.97 -6.99
CA THR A 300 -3.24 1.43 -8.36
C THR A 300 -4.68 1.43 -8.86
N PRO A 301 -4.93 1.63 -10.17
CA PRO A 301 -6.28 1.48 -10.72
C PRO A 301 -6.87 0.11 -10.43
N SER A 302 -8.12 0.07 -9.94
CA SER A 302 -8.87 -1.18 -9.72
C SER A 302 -9.70 -1.60 -10.94
N LYS A 303 -9.87 -0.69 -11.90
CA LYS A 303 -10.60 -0.89 -13.17
C LYS A 303 -9.94 -0.14 -14.30
N ASN A 304 -10.12 -0.64 -15.53
CA ASN A 304 -9.70 0.07 -16.73
C ASN A 304 -10.85 0.94 -17.24
N CYS A 305 -10.60 2.24 -17.33
CA CYS A 305 -11.61 3.20 -17.78
C CYS A 305 -11.29 3.71 -19.19
N LYS A 306 -12.31 3.75 -20.04
CA LYS A 306 -12.27 4.36 -21.37
C LYS A 306 -13.31 5.47 -21.49
N TRP A 307 -13.02 6.45 -22.33
CA TRP A 307 -13.92 7.54 -22.65
C TRP A 307 -14.16 7.64 -24.16
N GLU A 308 -15.29 8.24 -24.51
CA GLU A 308 -15.72 8.55 -25.86
C GLU A 308 -16.34 9.97 -25.84
N SER A 309 -16.18 10.74 -26.90
CA SER A 309 -16.76 12.09 -27.03
C SER A 309 -17.40 12.31 -28.40
N PHE A 310 -18.36 13.24 -28.44
CA PHE A 310 -19.09 13.68 -29.62
C PHE A 310 -19.20 15.20 -29.59
N GLU A 311 -18.97 15.86 -30.72
CA GLU A 311 -19.11 17.31 -30.89
C GLU A 311 -19.79 17.56 -32.24
N GLY A 312 -20.93 18.24 -32.24
CA GLY A 312 -21.76 18.45 -33.43
C GLY A 312 -23.23 18.66 -33.09
N ASP A 313 -24.10 18.64 -34.09
CA ASP A 313 -25.55 18.79 -33.88
C ASP A 313 -26.16 17.53 -33.25
N PHE A 314 -26.99 17.71 -32.22
CA PHE A 314 -27.65 16.63 -31.50
C PHE A 314 -28.61 15.82 -32.38
N ASP A 315 -29.35 16.49 -33.28
CA ASP A 315 -30.32 15.87 -34.18
C ASP A 315 -29.60 15.11 -35.32
N LEU A 316 -28.33 15.42 -35.59
CA LEU A 316 -27.48 14.75 -36.59
C LEU A 316 -26.62 13.61 -36.00
N GLY A 317 -27.17 12.90 -35.02
CA GLY A 317 -26.61 11.65 -34.47
C GLY A 317 -26.18 11.71 -33.00
N GLY A 318 -26.22 12.88 -32.37
CA GLY A 318 -25.97 13.01 -30.94
C GLY A 318 -26.97 12.21 -30.09
N GLU A 319 -28.25 12.21 -30.46
CA GLU A 319 -29.29 11.42 -29.78
C GLU A 319 -28.94 9.93 -29.71
N ALA A 320 -28.51 9.35 -30.84
CA ALA A 320 -28.13 7.94 -30.93
C ALA A 320 -26.88 7.61 -30.11
N VAL A 321 -25.89 8.51 -30.07
CA VAL A 321 -24.68 8.36 -29.25
C VAL A 321 -25.03 8.40 -27.75
N LEU A 322 -25.86 9.36 -27.33
CA LEU A 322 -26.32 9.50 -25.95
C LEU A 322 -27.10 8.28 -25.49
N ALA A 323 -28.10 7.84 -26.28
CA ALA A 323 -28.90 6.66 -25.97
C ALA A 323 -28.04 5.40 -25.81
N ARG A 324 -27.09 5.17 -26.73
CA ARG A 324 -26.12 4.06 -26.69
C ARG A 324 -25.26 4.11 -25.42
N TRP A 325 -24.75 5.28 -25.03
CA TRP A 325 -23.92 5.44 -23.84
C TRP A 325 -24.71 5.18 -22.54
N LEU A 326 -25.94 5.69 -22.43
CA LEU A 326 -26.80 5.47 -21.27
C LEU A 326 -27.16 3.99 -21.10
N VAL A 327 -27.55 3.30 -22.18
CA VAL A 327 -27.80 1.84 -22.18
C VAL A 327 -26.53 1.04 -21.85
N SER A 328 -25.37 1.53 -22.28
CA SER A 328 -24.08 0.90 -21.98
C SER A 328 -23.53 1.23 -20.59
N HIS A 329 -24.28 1.95 -19.74
CA HIS A 329 -23.88 2.41 -18.40
C HIS A 329 -22.61 3.28 -18.38
N PHE A 330 -22.41 4.11 -19.40
CA PHE A 330 -21.43 5.19 -19.33
C PHE A 330 -21.95 6.26 -18.37
N LYS A 331 -21.04 6.90 -17.63
CA LYS A 331 -21.29 8.21 -17.01
C LYS A 331 -21.16 9.25 -18.11
N VAL A 332 -22.22 10.02 -18.36
CA VAL A 332 -22.28 10.97 -19.48
C VAL A 332 -22.41 12.40 -18.97
N GLY A 333 -21.71 13.32 -19.63
CA GLY A 333 -21.92 14.76 -19.50
C GLY A 333 -22.21 15.39 -20.87
N ILE A 334 -22.89 16.54 -20.86
CA ILE A 334 -23.22 17.33 -22.04
C ILE A 334 -23.04 18.84 -21.77
N GLU A 335 -22.49 19.54 -22.75
CA GLU A 335 -22.48 20.99 -22.88
C GLU A 335 -23.33 21.38 -24.09
N ILE A 336 -24.27 22.31 -23.90
CA ILE A 336 -25.26 22.68 -24.93
C ILE A 336 -25.02 24.14 -25.31
N GLY A 337 -24.57 24.38 -26.55
CA GLY A 337 -24.19 25.73 -27.00
C GLY A 337 -25.34 26.73 -26.91
N THR A 338 -26.54 26.29 -27.31
CA THR A 338 -27.78 27.09 -27.36
C THR A 338 -28.36 27.44 -25.98
N LEU A 339 -27.97 26.73 -24.91
CA LEU A 339 -28.41 26.97 -23.52
C LEU A 339 -27.33 27.64 -22.66
N GLY A 340 -26.38 28.34 -23.29
CA GLY A 340 -25.32 29.08 -22.60
C GLY A 340 -24.12 28.22 -22.20
N GLY A 341 -23.91 27.06 -22.83
CA GLY A 341 -22.68 26.27 -22.73
C GLY A 341 -22.43 25.61 -21.38
N LYS A 342 -23.44 25.51 -20.51
CA LYS A 342 -23.28 24.83 -19.21
C LYS A 342 -23.14 23.32 -19.41
N CYS A 343 -22.20 22.73 -18.67
CA CYS A 343 -22.01 21.29 -18.61
C CYS A 343 -22.90 20.66 -17.53
N GLU A 344 -23.66 19.65 -17.91
CA GLU A 344 -24.55 18.89 -17.01
C GLU A 344 -24.32 17.39 -17.14
N MET A 345 -24.47 16.66 -16.03
CA MET A 345 -24.36 15.19 -15.99
C MET A 345 -25.69 14.55 -16.32
N ILE A 346 -25.71 13.65 -17.31
CA ILE A 346 -26.93 13.02 -17.84
C ILE A 346 -27.03 11.56 -17.39
N THR A 347 -28.18 11.19 -16.83
CA THR A 347 -28.48 9.84 -16.32
C THR A 347 -29.65 9.17 -17.06
N ALA A 348 -30.41 9.92 -17.86
CA ALA A 348 -31.53 9.45 -18.67
C ALA A 348 -31.71 10.36 -19.90
N MET A 349 -32.43 9.89 -20.93
CA MET A 349 -32.73 10.70 -22.11
C MET A 349 -33.59 11.92 -21.74
N PRO A 350 -33.19 13.16 -22.07
CA PRO A 350 -34.02 14.34 -21.86
C PRO A 350 -35.29 14.30 -22.72
N THR A 351 -36.43 14.73 -22.17
CA THR A 351 -37.74 14.64 -22.82
C THR A 351 -38.58 15.90 -22.59
N GLY A 352 -39.61 16.09 -23.42
CA GLY A 352 -40.55 17.21 -23.31
C GLY A 352 -39.87 18.57 -23.48
N ALA A 353 -40.10 19.49 -22.54
CA ALA A 353 -39.52 20.83 -22.56
C ALA A 353 -37.98 20.87 -22.45
N ASN A 354 -37.36 19.77 -22.02
CA ASN A 354 -35.90 19.64 -21.89
C ASN A 354 -35.27 18.87 -23.07
N GLN A 355 -35.99 18.70 -24.20
CA GLN A 355 -35.44 18.04 -25.38
C GLN A 355 -34.25 18.83 -25.93
N LEU A 356 -33.10 18.16 -26.01
CA LEU A 356 -31.85 18.70 -26.56
C LEU A 356 -32.01 18.96 -28.07
N ARG A 357 -31.49 20.09 -28.57
CA ARG A 357 -31.49 20.47 -29.99
C ARG A 357 -30.28 21.34 -30.33
N GLY A 358 -29.79 21.22 -31.57
CA GLY A 358 -28.66 22.00 -32.08
C GLY A 358 -27.30 21.52 -31.57
N GLU A 359 -26.30 22.40 -31.61
CA GLU A 359 -24.90 22.07 -31.33
C GLU A 359 -24.64 21.71 -29.85
N VAL A 360 -24.01 20.55 -29.66
CA VAL A 360 -23.66 19.98 -28.35
C VAL A 360 -22.22 19.46 -28.34
N LYS A 361 -21.60 19.49 -27.15
CA LYS A 361 -20.39 18.71 -26.84
C LYS A 361 -20.75 17.70 -25.77
N MET A 362 -20.62 16.42 -26.07
CA MET A 362 -20.90 15.34 -25.14
C MET A 362 -19.66 14.50 -24.92
N ALA A 363 -19.52 13.97 -23.73
CA ALA A 363 -18.57 12.90 -23.46
C ALA A 363 -19.19 11.88 -22.52
N GLY A 364 -18.77 10.62 -22.67
CA GLY A 364 -19.10 9.55 -21.76
C GLY A 364 -17.86 8.76 -21.39
N TYR A 365 -17.83 8.21 -20.17
CA TYR A 365 -16.81 7.23 -19.80
C TYR A 365 -17.38 6.04 -19.02
N ILE A 366 -16.70 4.90 -19.13
CA ILE A 366 -17.03 3.68 -18.41
C ILE A 366 -15.77 3.00 -17.89
N CYS A 367 -15.85 2.46 -16.68
CA CYS A 367 -14.81 1.68 -16.02
C CYS A 367 -15.22 0.21 -15.93
N LYS A 368 -14.43 -0.68 -16.53
CA LYS A 368 -14.64 -2.13 -16.49
C LYS A 368 -13.68 -2.77 -15.51
#